data_AF-A0A662X1U2-F1
#
_entry.id   AF-A0A662X1U2-F1
#
_cell.length_a   1.000
_cell.length_b   1.000
_cell.length_c   1.000
_cell.angle_alpha   90.00
_cell.angle_beta   90.00
_cell.angle_gamma   90.00
#
_symmetry.space_group_name_H-M   'P 1'
#
loop_
_entity.id
_entity.type
_entity.pdbx_description
1 polymer ?
#
loop_
_entity_poly.entity_id
_entity_poly.type
_entity_poly.pdbx_seq_one_letter_code
_entity_poly.pdbx_strand_id
1 'polypeptide(L)'
;MTSVLVFQALRSALRRPLPRQAARGLSSSRSVFAPASSPLAAVRDAASPVPAAPAAPLALLERSIALRQSAPALSYLAQLETPPSPLVLQKLAVLLTRQQKSRAYTIRAFEILRGVYRGPGLTPDDYTKLASIYVLDACLRFRLLDQAMEVGSDGADCDRIEMMVYEEAVNQDVVLDLPAYDALLTALLDAKRLDDAADILREVVGREDVCPTEKSFLPVLKALVKTHEYDDAAEIMRQGLNRGVEFTVDTYLPILTITEKHNEPTDSFENFMSFIENAWSEYKMLDGLDDDDLDDLDDPEDPEDPPSRS
;
A
#
# COMPACT_ATOMS: atom_id res chain seq x y z
N MET A 1 23.45 -31.89 -7.38
CA MET A 1 22.38 -32.92 -7.31
C MET A 1 21.50 -32.76 -6.07
N THR A 2 21.97 -32.06 -5.02
CA THR A 2 21.23 -31.74 -3.80
C THR A 2 20.11 -30.72 -4.03
N SER A 3 20.35 -29.61 -4.73
CA SER A 3 19.34 -28.55 -4.90
C SER A 3 18.09 -29.00 -5.68
N VAL A 4 18.22 -29.89 -6.67
CA VAL A 4 17.07 -30.37 -7.46
C VAL A 4 16.13 -31.25 -6.64
N LEU A 5 16.67 -32.10 -5.75
CA LEU A 5 15.88 -32.95 -4.87
C LEU A 5 15.19 -32.13 -3.77
N VAL A 6 15.89 -31.12 -3.25
CA VAL A 6 15.34 -30.11 -2.34
C VAL A 6 14.16 -29.36 -2.98
N PHE A 7 14.30 -28.90 -4.22
CA PHE A 7 13.22 -28.23 -4.95
C PHE A 7 12.00 -29.13 -5.16
N GLN A 8 12.22 -30.42 -5.41
CA GLN A 8 11.13 -31.39 -5.55
C GLN A 8 10.41 -31.65 -4.22
N ALA A 9 11.15 -31.80 -3.12
CA ALA A 9 10.60 -32.02 -1.79
C ALA A 9 9.84 -30.79 -1.24
N LEU A 10 10.35 -29.59 -1.46
CA LEU A 10 9.65 -28.35 -1.10
C LEU A 10 8.39 -28.17 -1.94
N ARG A 11 8.44 -28.46 -3.24
CA ARG A 11 7.27 -28.34 -4.12
C ARG A 11 6.17 -29.35 -3.84
N SER A 12 6.50 -30.59 -3.49
CA SER A 12 5.51 -31.60 -3.13
C SER A 12 4.78 -31.21 -1.85
N ALA A 13 5.50 -30.65 -0.86
CA ALA A 13 4.92 -30.12 0.38
C ALA A 13 4.01 -28.89 0.14
N LEU A 14 4.36 -28.01 -0.80
CA LEU A 14 3.64 -26.74 -1.06
C LEU A 14 2.41 -26.86 -1.99
N ARG A 15 2.19 -28.01 -2.65
CA ARG A 15 1.11 -28.17 -3.65
C ARG A 15 -0.23 -28.66 -3.08
N ARG A 16 -0.34 -28.94 -1.78
CA ARG A 16 -1.58 -29.46 -1.17
C ARG A 16 -2.47 -28.31 -0.67
N PRO A 17 -3.79 -28.32 -0.96
CA PRO A 17 -4.70 -27.28 -0.48
C PRO A 17 -5.02 -27.49 1.00
N LEU A 18 -4.67 -26.50 1.84
CA LEU A 18 -5.10 -26.45 3.23
C LEU A 18 -6.61 -26.15 3.34
N PRO A 19 -7.30 -26.68 4.38
CA PRO A 19 -8.74 -26.62 4.49
C PRO A 19 -9.24 -25.17 4.64
N ARG A 20 -10.16 -24.79 3.76
CA ARG A 20 -10.90 -23.52 3.81
C ARG A 20 -11.59 -23.35 5.16
N GLN A 21 -11.12 -22.40 5.96
CA GLN A 21 -11.90 -21.93 7.11
C GLN A 21 -13.21 -21.31 6.61
N ALA A 22 -14.32 -21.87 7.09
CA ALA A 22 -15.66 -21.54 6.68
C ALA A 22 -16.05 -20.13 7.14
N ALA A 23 -16.33 -19.26 6.17
CA ALA A 23 -17.02 -17.99 6.39
C ALA A 23 -18.43 -18.26 6.95
N ARG A 24 -18.66 -17.94 8.22
CA ARG A 24 -20.01 -17.88 8.80
C ARG A 24 -20.67 -16.58 8.37
N GLY A 25 -21.57 -16.68 7.39
CA GLY A 25 -22.52 -15.65 7.05
C GLY A 25 -23.55 -15.46 8.15
N LEU A 26 -23.91 -14.20 8.43
CA LEU A 26 -25.13 -13.84 9.11
C LEU A 26 -25.87 -12.76 8.32
N SER A 27 -27.16 -12.98 8.25
CA SER A 27 -28.13 -12.50 7.29
C SER A 27 -28.59 -11.06 7.49
N SER A 28 -28.83 -10.42 6.35
CA SER A 28 -29.71 -9.28 6.13
C SER A 28 -31.07 -9.42 6.83
N SER A 29 -31.50 -8.38 7.53
CA SER A 29 -32.92 -8.12 7.78
C SER A 29 -33.24 -6.65 7.51
N ARG A 30 -33.86 -6.44 6.35
CA ARG A 30 -34.63 -5.24 5.98
C ARG A 30 -35.84 -5.13 6.90
N SER A 31 -36.07 -3.97 7.49
CA SER A 31 -37.40 -3.57 8.00
C SER A 31 -37.81 -2.27 7.33
N VAL A 32 -38.91 -2.36 6.58
CA VAL A 32 -39.66 -1.27 5.98
C VAL A 32 -40.76 -0.91 6.96
N PHE A 33 -40.86 0.35 7.38
CA PHE A 33 -42.13 0.95 7.77
C PHE A 33 -42.08 2.47 7.54
N ALA A 34 -43.02 2.95 6.73
CA ALA A 34 -43.42 4.34 6.54
C ALA A 34 -44.91 4.44 6.95
N PRO A 35 -45.57 5.60 6.82
CA PRO A 35 -45.34 6.86 7.49
C PRO A 35 -46.59 7.31 8.28
N ALA A 36 -46.50 8.37 9.09
CA ALA A 36 -47.69 9.06 9.61
C ALA A 36 -47.47 10.59 9.68
N SER A 37 -48.09 11.27 8.73
CA SER A 37 -48.98 12.43 8.88
C SER A 37 -48.58 13.64 9.77
N SER A 38 -48.37 14.77 9.08
CA SER A 38 -48.49 16.19 9.48
C SER A 38 -49.89 16.54 10.08
N PRO A 39 -50.27 17.82 10.39
CA PRO A 39 -49.58 19.12 10.26
C PRO A 39 -49.78 20.09 11.46
N LEU A 40 -49.07 21.24 11.47
CA LEU A 40 -49.73 22.55 11.70
C LEU A 40 -48.79 23.72 11.37
N ALA A 41 -49.34 24.69 10.65
CA ALA A 41 -48.72 25.93 10.23
C ALA A 41 -48.61 26.94 11.38
N ALA A 42 -47.53 27.71 11.39
CA ALA A 42 -47.52 29.07 11.93
C ALA A 42 -46.66 29.95 11.04
N VAL A 43 -47.34 30.89 10.40
CA VAL A 43 -46.81 31.98 9.56
C VAL A 43 -46.32 33.12 10.46
N ARG A 44 -45.36 33.90 9.93
CA ARG A 44 -44.79 35.20 10.35
C ARG A 44 -43.36 35.06 10.89
N ASP A 45 -42.38 35.83 10.45
CA ASP A 45 -42.41 37.16 9.86
C ASP A 45 -41.31 37.34 8.81
N ALA A 46 -41.60 38.19 7.83
CA ALA A 46 -40.68 38.59 6.79
C ALA A 46 -39.63 39.55 7.37
N ALA A 47 -38.37 39.10 7.44
CA ALA A 47 -37.22 39.98 7.44
C ALA A 47 -36.52 39.81 6.10
N SER A 48 -36.53 40.88 5.30
CA SER A 48 -35.81 41.00 4.04
C SER A 48 -34.34 40.58 4.20
N PRO A 49 -33.75 39.86 3.21
CA PRO A 49 -32.33 39.57 3.26
C PRO A 49 -31.57 40.86 3.02
N VAL A 50 -30.97 41.40 4.08
CA VAL A 50 -29.87 42.36 3.97
C VAL A 50 -28.83 41.73 3.04
N PRO A 51 -28.36 42.40 1.97
CA PRO A 51 -27.31 41.85 1.13
C PRO A 51 -26.07 41.69 2.01
N ALA A 52 -25.72 40.44 2.33
CA ALA A 52 -24.50 40.13 3.04
C ALA A 52 -23.35 40.81 2.29
N ALA A 53 -22.56 41.63 2.99
CA ALA A 53 -21.30 42.15 2.48
C ALA A 53 -20.54 41.00 1.80
N PRO A 54 -19.83 41.24 0.68
CA PRO A 54 -19.12 40.17 -0.01
C PRO A 54 -18.21 39.49 1.01
N ALA A 55 -18.54 38.24 1.34
CA ALA A 55 -17.81 37.51 2.37
C ALA A 55 -16.33 37.49 1.96
N ALA A 56 -15.43 37.79 2.91
CA ALA A 56 -14.00 37.83 2.63
C ALA A 56 -13.57 36.56 1.89
N PRO A 57 -12.64 36.63 0.90
CA PRO A 57 -12.26 35.49 0.08
C PRO A 57 -11.89 34.24 0.88
N LEU A 58 -11.31 34.40 2.08
CA LEU A 58 -11.02 33.31 3.01
C LEU A 58 -12.28 32.58 3.51
N ALA A 59 -13.32 33.31 3.90
CA ALA A 59 -14.58 32.72 4.34
C ALA A 59 -15.31 31.99 3.20
N LEU A 60 -15.18 32.50 1.96
CA LEU A 60 -15.69 31.82 0.77
C LEU A 60 -14.90 30.55 0.47
N LEU A 61 -13.58 30.57 0.61
CA LEU A 61 -12.72 29.39 0.49
C LEU A 61 -13.13 28.30 1.49
N GLU A 62 -13.22 28.63 2.77
CA GLU A 62 -13.59 27.68 3.83
C GLU A 62 -15.00 27.12 3.60
N ARG A 63 -15.95 27.96 3.19
CA ARG A 63 -17.29 27.54 2.81
C ARG A 63 -17.28 26.60 1.60
N SER A 64 -16.51 26.89 0.56
CA SER A 64 -16.38 26.02 -0.61
C SER A 64 -15.74 24.68 -0.25
N ILE A 65 -14.77 24.65 0.66
CA ILE A 65 -14.19 23.41 1.18
C ILE A 65 -15.26 22.59 1.92
N ALA A 66 -16.02 23.23 2.82
CA ALA A 66 -17.11 22.57 3.55
C ALA A 66 -18.21 22.03 2.63
N LEU A 67 -18.53 22.78 1.57
CA LEU A 67 -19.49 22.39 0.53
C LEU A 67 -18.91 21.47 -0.53
N ARG A 68 -17.64 21.02 -0.39
CA ARG A 68 -17.01 20.06 -1.30
C ARG A 68 -16.90 20.58 -2.75
N GLN A 69 -16.57 21.86 -2.91
CA GLN A 69 -16.50 22.53 -4.21
C GLN A 69 -15.04 22.87 -4.57
N SER A 70 -14.37 21.97 -5.30
CA SER A 70 -12.95 22.08 -5.63
C SER A 70 -12.60 23.30 -6.51
N ALA A 71 -13.34 23.53 -7.60
CA ALA A 71 -13.04 24.61 -8.54
C ALA A 71 -13.25 26.02 -7.95
N PRO A 72 -14.38 26.32 -7.27
CA PRO A 72 -14.54 27.57 -6.54
C PRO A 72 -13.48 27.75 -5.47
N ALA A 73 -13.17 26.72 -4.68
CA ALA A 73 -12.15 26.80 -3.63
C ALA A 73 -10.79 27.24 -4.20
N LEU A 74 -10.33 26.66 -5.30
CA LEU A 74 -9.08 27.08 -5.94
C LEU A 74 -9.13 28.51 -6.47
N SER A 75 -10.28 28.93 -7.03
CA SER A 75 -10.45 30.31 -7.49
C SER A 75 -10.35 31.33 -6.35
N TYR A 76 -10.86 30.99 -5.16
CA TYR A 76 -10.79 31.84 -3.99
C TYR A 76 -9.40 31.82 -3.34
N LEU A 77 -8.72 30.66 -3.33
CA LEU A 77 -7.32 30.57 -2.88
C LEU A 77 -6.42 31.52 -3.69
N ALA A 78 -6.59 31.56 -5.02
CA ALA A 78 -5.81 32.44 -5.91
C ALA A 78 -6.07 33.94 -5.69
N GLN A 79 -7.17 34.31 -5.03
CA GLN A 79 -7.51 35.70 -4.71
C GLN A 79 -6.94 36.17 -3.36
N LEU A 80 -6.34 35.27 -2.57
CA LEU A 80 -5.78 35.63 -1.27
C LEU A 80 -4.39 36.26 -1.43
N GLU A 81 -4.18 37.41 -0.78
CA GLU A 81 -2.87 38.08 -0.73
C GLU A 81 -1.91 37.43 0.27
N THR A 82 -2.45 36.77 1.31
CA THR A 82 -1.68 36.07 2.33
C THR A 82 -2.05 34.59 2.34
N PRO A 83 -1.09 33.68 2.56
CA PRO A 83 -1.38 32.26 2.61
C PRO A 83 -2.32 31.96 3.79
N PRO A 84 -3.40 31.18 3.57
CA PRO A 84 -4.29 30.79 4.65
C PRO A 84 -3.58 29.81 5.60
N SER A 85 -4.21 29.54 6.74
CA SER A 85 -3.64 28.62 7.73
C SER A 85 -3.34 27.23 7.13
N PRO A 86 -2.33 26.51 7.65
CA PRO A 86 -2.00 25.15 7.20
C PRO A 86 -3.22 24.21 7.19
N LEU A 87 -4.11 24.34 8.17
CA LEU A 87 -5.33 23.54 8.28
C LEU A 87 -6.26 23.71 7.07
N VAL A 88 -6.42 24.93 6.56
CA VAL A 88 -7.24 25.21 5.38
C VAL A 88 -6.60 24.59 4.13
N LEU A 89 -5.27 24.70 4.01
CA LEU A 89 -4.50 24.14 2.90
C LEU A 89 -4.53 22.60 2.89
N GLN A 90 -4.33 21.95 4.05
CA GLN A 90 -4.41 20.50 4.20
C GLN A 90 -5.82 19.98 3.83
N LYS A 91 -6.87 20.62 4.33
CA LYS A 91 -8.27 20.27 3.99
C LYS A 91 -8.54 20.44 2.50
N LEU A 92 -7.99 21.48 1.88
CA LEU A 92 -8.09 21.69 0.44
C LEU A 92 -7.34 20.60 -0.34
N ALA A 93 -6.10 20.26 0.03
CA ALA A 93 -5.34 19.18 -0.60
C ALA A 93 -6.11 17.85 -0.58
N VAL A 94 -6.68 17.49 0.58
CA VAL A 94 -7.54 16.30 0.73
C VAL A 94 -8.80 16.40 -0.14
N LEU A 95 -9.44 17.57 -0.22
CA LEU A 95 -10.62 17.77 -1.07
C LEU A 95 -10.31 17.52 -2.55
N LEU A 96 -9.18 18.04 -3.03
CA LEU A 96 -8.76 17.95 -4.44
C LEU A 96 -8.49 16.51 -4.87
N THR A 97 -7.92 15.68 -3.99
CA THR A 97 -7.53 14.29 -4.26
C THR A 97 -8.64 13.28 -3.99
N ARG A 98 -9.57 13.58 -3.07
CA ARG A 98 -10.71 12.69 -2.74
C ARG A 98 -11.80 12.67 -3.80
N GLN A 99 -12.14 13.84 -4.36
CA GLN A 99 -13.38 13.98 -5.13
C GLN A 99 -13.17 13.86 -6.63
N GLN A 100 -11.97 14.14 -7.12
CA GLN A 100 -11.76 14.29 -8.55
C GLN A 100 -10.62 13.41 -9.02
N LYS A 101 -10.93 12.54 -9.97
CA LYS A 101 -9.93 11.78 -10.74
C LYS A 101 -9.28 12.68 -11.79
N SER A 102 -8.79 13.86 -11.39
CA SER A 102 -8.14 14.83 -12.28
C SER A 102 -6.66 14.92 -11.96
N ARG A 103 -5.84 14.70 -12.98
CA ARG A 103 -4.39 14.90 -12.92
C ARG A 103 -4.03 16.33 -12.51
N ALA A 104 -4.73 17.33 -13.05
CA ALA A 104 -4.47 18.74 -12.74
C ALA A 104 -4.72 19.07 -11.27
N TYR A 105 -5.81 18.54 -10.68
CA TYR A 105 -6.09 18.74 -9.25
C TYR A 105 -5.10 18.01 -8.35
N THR A 106 -4.59 16.86 -8.79
CA THR A 106 -3.53 16.13 -8.07
C THR A 106 -2.25 16.94 -8.00
N ILE A 107 -1.81 17.51 -9.13
CA ILE A 107 -0.62 18.38 -9.18
C ILE A 107 -0.83 19.61 -8.27
N ARG A 108 -2.00 20.25 -8.32
CA ARG A 108 -2.31 21.37 -7.41
C ARG A 108 -2.32 20.96 -5.94
N ALA A 109 -2.87 19.79 -5.61
CA ALA A 109 -2.87 19.29 -4.24
C ALA A 109 -1.44 19.03 -3.73
N PHE A 110 -0.58 18.48 -4.58
CA PHE A 110 0.84 18.32 -4.28
C PHE A 110 1.53 19.66 -4.01
N GLU A 111 1.36 20.66 -4.89
CA GLU A 111 1.95 21.99 -4.69
C GLU A 111 1.51 22.64 -3.38
N ILE A 112 0.22 22.50 -3.05
CA ILE A 112 -0.35 22.99 -1.79
C ILE A 112 0.29 22.29 -0.59
N LEU A 113 0.36 20.95 -0.61
CA LEU A 113 0.94 20.17 0.48
C LEU A 113 2.44 20.47 0.66
N ARG A 114 3.18 20.61 -0.44
CA ARG A 114 4.59 21.01 -0.41
C ARG A 114 4.77 22.39 0.22
N GLY A 115 3.85 23.31 -0.06
CA GLY A 115 3.80 24.61 0.62
C GLY A 115 3.58 24.49 2.13
N VAL A 116 2.75 23.54 2.56
CA VAL A 116 2.53 23.23 3.99
C VAL A 116 3.82 22.70 4.64
N TYR A 117 4.50 21.73 4.03
CA TYR A 117 5.76 21.18 4.54
C TYR A 117 6.88 22.20 4.69
N ARG A 118 6.95 23.16 3.76
CA ARG A 118 7.98 24.23 3.78
C ARG A 118 7.60 25.42 4.67
N GLY A 119 6.42 25.38 5.29
CA GLY A 119 5.99 26.40 6.23
C GLY A 119 6.83 26.38 7.51
N PRO A 120 7.27 27.55 8.03
CA PRO A 120 8.05 27.58 9.26
C PRO A 120 7.21 27.10 10.45
N GLY A 121 7.77 26.20 11.26
CA GLY A 121 7.13 25.72 12.49
C GLY A 121 5.94 24.78 12.25
N LEU A 122 5.93 24.03 11.15
CA LEU A 122 4.95 22.96 10.97
C LEU A 122 5.10 21.94 12.10
N THR A 123 4.00 21.70 12.81
CA THR A 123 3.84 20.55 13.70
C THR A 123 2.88 19.58 13.01
N PRO A 124 3.34 18.42 12.54
CA PRO A 124 2.48 17.43 11.91
C PRO A 124 1.27 17.10 12.79
N ASP A 125 0.10 17.24 12.20
CA ASP A 125 -1.18 16.87 12.80
C ASP A 125 -1.86 15.76 11.99
N ASP A 126 -3.02 15.30 12.44
CA ASP A 126 -3.78 14.25 11.75
C ASP A 126 -4.18 14.68 10.33
N TYR A 127 -4.37 15.99 10.09
CA TYR A 127 -4.66 16.51 8.77
C TYR A 127 -3.43 16.52 7.85
N THR A 128 -2.23 16.73 8.40
CA THR A 128 -0.96 16.56 7.67
C THR A 128 -0.84 15.13 7.20
N LYS A 129 -0.92 14.15 8.12
CA LYS A 129 -0.89 12.71 7.80
C LYS A 129 -1.91 12.36 6.73
N LEU A 130 -3.17 12.79 6.92
CA LEU A 130 -4.25 12.54 5.98
C LEU A 130 -3.94 13.14 4.60
N ALA A 131 -3.51 14.40 4.54
CA ALA A 131 -3.17 15.06 3.28
C ALA A 131 -2.03 14.34 2.56
N SER A 132 -0.98 13.93 3.29
CA SER A 132 0.16 13.18 2.75
C SER A 132 -0.28 11.87 2.10
N ILE A 133 -1.07 11.05 2.81
CA ILE A 133 -1.57 9.77 2.30
C ILE A 133 -2.43 9.99 1.04
N TYR A 134 -3.38 10.92 1.08
CA TYR A 134 -4.29 11.16 -0.04
C TYR A 134 -3.60 11.75 -1.27
N VAL A 135 -2.61 12.63 -1.07
CA VAL A 135 -1.81 13.20 -2.16
C VAL A 135 -0.91 12.13 -2.75
N LEU A 136 -0.23 11.33 -1.93
CA LEU A 136 0.60 10.23 -2.39
C LEU A 136 -0.21 9.22 -3.22
N ASP A 137 -1.35 8.74 -2.70
CA ASP A 137 -2.25 7.83 -3.42
C ASP A 137 -2.74 8.43 -4.74
N ALA A 138 -3.08 9.73 -4.78
CA ALA A 138 -3.45 10.39 -6.02
C ALA A 138 -2.27 10.45 -7.02
N CYS A 139 -1.04 10.77 -6.57
CA CYS A 139 0.14 10.82 -7.41
C CYS A 139 0.47 9.43 -8.01
N LEU A 140 0.39 8.37 -7.19
CA LEU A 140 0.58 6.98 -7.62
C LEU A 140 -0.47 6.57 -8.66
N ARG A 141 -1.76 6.88 -8.42
CA ARG A 141 -2.86 6.57 -9.35
C ARG A 141 -2.72 7.24 -10.72
N PHE A 142 -2.22 8.47 -10.77
CA PHE A 142 -2.00 9.19 -12.04
C PHE A 142 -0.65 8.92 -12.68
N ARG A 143 0.16 8.03 -12.09
CA ARG A 143 1.53 7.75 -12.50
C ARG A 143 2.26 9.06 -12.78
N LEU A 144 2.26 9.97 -11.79
CA LEU A 144 3.00 11.23 -11.88
C LEU A 144 4.54 11.03 -11.91
N LEU A 145 4.96 9.76 -11.95
CA LEU A 145 6.30 9.24 -12.21
C LEU A 145 7.14 10.03 -13.25
N ASP A 146 6.49 10.59 -14.28
CA ASP A 146 7.20 11.21 -15.42
C ASP A 146 7.30 12.75 -15.34
N GLN A 147 6.72 13.38 -14.31
CA GLN A 147 6.84 14.83 -14.11
C GLN A 147 8.06 15.13 -13.25
N ALA A 148 9.23 15.10 -13.88
CA ALA A 148 10.33 15.94 -13.43
C ALA A 148 9.82 17.39 -13.45
N MET A 149 9.85 18.09 -12.32
CA MET A 149 9.94 19.55 -12.43
C MET A 149 11.26 19.83 -13.13
N GLU A 150 11.25 20.52 -14.27
CA GLU A 150 12.48 20.98 -14.93
C GLU A 150 13.33 21.80 -13.94
N VAL A 151 14.33 21.18 -13.32
CA VAL A 151 15.46 21.86 -12.71
C VAL A 151 16.69 20.97 -12.83
N GLY A 152 17.68 21.41 -13.62
CA GLY A 152 19.05 20.89 -13.57
C GLY A 152 19.50 20.17 -14.85
N SER A 153 20.56 20.72 -15.47
CA SER A 153 21.16 20.27 -16.73
C SER A 153 22.06 19.03 -16.60
N ASP A 154 22.09 18.36 -15.45
CA ASP A 154 22.99 17.26 -15.18
C ASP A 154 22.15 16.02 -14.90
N GLY A 155 22.02 15.14 -15.90
CA GLY A 155 21.11 13.98 -15.91
C GLY A 155 21.41 12.91 -14.87
N ALA A 156 21.15 13.21 -13.60
CA ALA A 156 21.06 12.27 -12.49
C ALA A 156 19.68 12.45 -11.85
N ASP A 157 18.90 11.37 -11.88
CA ASP A 157 17.61 11.16 -11.20
C ASP A 157 16.53 12.23 -11.40
N CYS A 158 15.53 11.91 -12.23
CA CYS A 158 14.32 12.71 -12.33
C CYS A 158 13.62 12.76 -10.96
N ASP A 159 13.65 13.91 -10.28
CA ASP A 159 12.85 14.20 -9.08
C ASP A 159 11.36 13.94 -9.38
N ARG A 160 10.84 12.78 -8.95
CA ARG A 160 9.44 12.39 -9.16
C ARG A 160 8.58 12.85 -8.00
N ILE A 161 7.38 13.36 -8.32
CA ILE A 161 6.45 13.96 -7.36
C ILE A 161 6.09 13.00 -6.21
N GLU A 162 5.90 11.70 -6.46
CA GLU A 162 5.56 10.74 -5.39
C GLU A 162 6.71 10.50 -4.41
N MET A 163 7.95 10.42 -4.89
CA MET A 163 9.12 10.28 -4.01
C MET A 163 9.33 11.55 -3.22
N MET A 164 9.09 12.72 -3.83
CA MET A 164 9.11 13.99 -3.09
C MET A 164 8.07 14.01 -1.97
N VAL A 165 6.82 13.62 -2.24
CA VAL A 165 5.77 13.56 -1.19
C VAL A 165 6.18 12.62 -0.06
N TYR A 166 6.78 11.49 -0.41
CA TYR A 166 7.32 10.52 0.55
C TYR A 166 8.45 11.12 1.39
N GLU A 167 9.51 11.60 0.76
CA GLU A 167 10.67 12.19 1.43
C GLU A 167 10.28 13.39 2.30
N GLU A 168 9.40 14.27 1.81
CA GLU A 168 8.94 15.43 2.56
C GLU A 168 8.01 15.04 3.72
N ALA A 169 7.25 13.95 3.60
CA ALA A 169 6.55 13.35 4.73
C ALA A 169 7.54 12.81 5.79
N VAL A 170 8.52 12.01 5.37
CA VAL A 170 9.54 11.42 6.25
C VAL A 170 10.37 12.49 6.95
N ASN A 171 10.82 13.51 6.22
CA ASN A 171 11.60 14.64 6.76
C ASN A 171 10.83 15.47 7.79
N GLN A 172 9.49 15.45 7.72
CA GLN A 172 8.61 16.11 8.68
C GLN A 172 8.09 15.15 9.75
N ASP A 173 8.63 13.93 9.87
CA ASP A 173 8.19 12.91 10.82
C ASP A 173 6.69 12.55 10.68
N VAL A 174 6.20 12.58 9.44
CA VAL A 174 4.83 12.21 9.09
C VAL A 174 4.78 10.72 8.78
N VAL A 175 4.09 9.99 9.64
CA VAL A 175 3.84 8.56 9.48
C VAL A 175 2.77 8.31 8.41
N LEU A 176 3.14 7.56 7.37
CA LEU A 176 2.21 7.07 6.35
C LEU A 176 1.60 5.72 6.79
N ASP A 177 0.46 5.35 6.21
CA ASP A 177 -0.17 4.07 6.51
C ASP A 177 0.39 2.94 5.61
N LEU A 178 0.23 1.69 6.07
CA LEU A 178 0.71 0.52 5.35
C LEU A 178 0.20 0.45 3.89
N PRO A 179 -1.08 0.74 3.59
CA PRO A 179 -1.56 0.78 2.20
C PRO A 179 -0.82 1.80 1.32
N ALA A 180 -0.43 2.96 1.84
CA ALA A 180 0.36 3.93 1.08
C ALA A 180 1.76 3.39 0.77
N TYR A 181 2.42 2.74 1.74
CA TYR A 181 3.70 2.07 1.51
C TYR A 181 3.59 0.95 0.47
N ASP A 182 2.63 0.04 0.60
CA ASP A 182 2.42 -1.08 -0.33
C ASP A 182 2.20 -0.57 -1.78
N ALA A 183 1.43 0.53 -1.92
CA ALA A 183 1.18 1.16 -3.20
C ALA A 183 2.46 1.80 -3.78
N LEU A 184 3.27 2.45 -2.95
CA LEU A 184 4.54 3.06 -3.34
C LEU A 184 5.55 1.98 -3.78
N LEU A 185 5.71 0.91 -3.01
CA LEU A 185 6.58 -0.22 -3.35
C LEU A 185 6.20 -0.83 -4.70
N THR A 186 4.91 -1.06 -4.93
CA THR A 186 4.41 -1.58 -6.22
C THR A 186 4.74 -0.63 -7.37
N ALA A 187 4.54 0.68 -7.17
CA ALA A 187 4.80 1.67 -8.21
C ALA A 187 6.29 1.81 -8.55
N LEU A 188 7.18 1.69 -7.57
CA LEU A 188 8.63 1.69 -7.77
C LEU A 188 9.08 0.46 -8.57
N LEU A 189 8.56 -0.72 -8.23
CA LEU A 189 8.85 -1.95 -8.97
C LEU A 189 8.33 -1.90 -10.41
N ASP A 190 7.12 -1.37 -10.63
CA ASP A 190 6.58 -1.14 -11.97
C ASP A 190 7.45 -0.16 -12.79
N ALA A 191 8.09 0.79 -12.11
CA ALA A 191 9.04 1.74 -12.68
C ALA A 191 10.48 1.18 -12.81
N LYS A 192 10.72 -0.10 -12.47
CA LYS A 192 12.04 -0.76 -12.45
C LYS A 192 13.04 -0.12 -11.48
N ARG A 193 12.56 0.46 -10.39
CA ARG A 193 13.36 1.06 -9.32
C ARG A 193 13.43 0.10 -8.12
N LEU A 194 14.16 -0.99 -8.30
CA LEU A 194 14.26 -2.06 -7.29
C LEU A 194 14.99 -1.58 -6.04
N ASP A 195 16.12 -0.88 -6.22
CA ASP A 195 16.94 -0.37 -5.11
C ASP A 195 16.12 0.51 -4.17
N ASP A 196 15.41 1.50 -4.72
CA ASP A 196 14.54 2.38 -3.94
C ASP A 196 13.42 1.62 -3.22
N ALA A 197 12.81 0.63 -3.89
CA ALA A 197 11.77 -0.18 -3.27
C ALA A 197 12.31 -1.02 -2.11
N ALA A 198 13.52 -1.57 -2.25
CA ALA A 198 14.18 -2.33 -1.20
C ALA A 198 14.54 -1.42 -0.02
N ASP A 199 15.06 -0.22 -0.27
CA ASP A 199 15.40 0.75 0.77
C ASP A 199 14.18 1.22 1.56
N ILE A 200 13.09 1.55 0.89
CA ILE A 200 11.84 1.93 1.56
C ILE A 200 11.30 0.76 2.38
N LEU A 201 11.34 -0.47 1.87
CA LEU A 201 10.89 -1.62 2.65
C LEU A 201 11.76 -1.84 3.90
N ARG A 202 13.09 -1.71 3.80
CA ARG A 202 13.99 -1.75 4.98
C ARG A 202 13.65 -0.65 5.99
N GLU A 203 13.35 0.56 5.52
CA GLU A 203 12.92 1.66 6.38
C GLU A 203 11.61 1.34 7.11
N VAL A 204 10.60 0.83 6.39
CA VAL A 204 9.31 0.42 6.97
C VAL A 204 9.49 -0.68 8.03
N VAL A 205 10.40 -1.61 7.80
CA VAL A 205 10.71 -2.68 8.77
C VAL A 205 11.36 -2.13 10.04
N GLY A 206 12.21 -1.11 9.90
CA GLY A 206 12.85 -0.42 11.03
C GLY A 206 11.92 0.48 11.84
N ARG A 207 10.74 0.81 11.32
CA ARG A 207 9.75 1.67 11.96
C ARG A 207 8.87 0.92 12.96
N GLU A 208 8.58 1.54 14.10
CA GLU A 208 7.73 0.95 15.16
C GLU A 208 6.23 1.20 14.94
N ASP A 209 5.90 2.30 14.26
CA ASP A 209 4.57 2.83 14.03
C ASP A 209 3.84 2.20 12.82
N VAL A 210 4.55 1.38 12.03
CA VAL A 210 4.03 0.63 10.90
C VAL A 210 4.38 -0.85 11.05
N CYS A 211 3.39 -1.72 10.82
CA CYS A 211 3.59 -3.16 10.86
C CYS A 211 3.50 -3.72 9.42
N PRO A 212 4.64 -3.96 8.75
CA PRO A 212 4.62 -4.58 7.43
C PRO A 212 4.12 -6.02 7.51
N THR A 213 3.58 -6.52 6.40
CA THR A 213 3.05 -7.88 6.29
C THR A 213 3.72 -8.61 5.13
N GLU A 214 3.54 -9.93 5.01
CA GLU A 214 4.04 -10.67 3.85
C GLU A 214 3.68 -10.03 2.49
N LYS A 215 2.52 -9.34 2.39
CA LYS A 215 2.08 -8.63 1.19
C LYS A 215 2.99 -7.45 0.81
N SER A 216 3.59 -6.79 1.80
CA SER A 216 4.52 -5.68 1.61
C SER A 216 5.87 -6.19 1.08
N PHE A 217 6.30 -7.38 1.55
CA PHE A 217 7.57 -7.99 1.17
C PHE A 217 7.52 -8.68 -0.19
N LEU A 218 6.46 -9.44 -0.46
CA LEU A 218 6.40 -10.35 -1.61
C LEU A 218 6.72 -9.69 -2.96
N PRO A 219 6.23 -8.48 -3.30
CA PRO A 219 6.59 -7.81 -4.54
C PRO A 219 8.10 -7.55 -4.66
N VAL A 220 8.72 -7.04 -3.59
CA VAL A 220 10.15 -6.70 -3.54
C VAL A 220 11.01 -7.96 -3.59
N LEU A 221 10.66 -8.98 -2.80
CA LEU A 221 11.36 -10.28 -2.81
C LEU A 221 11.33 -10.94 -4.19
N LYS A 222 10.18 -10.93 -4.86
CA LYS A 222 10.08 -11.46 -6.24
C LYS A 222 10.93 -10.69 -7.23
N ALA A 223 11.16 -9.40 -7.01
CA ALA A 223 12.00 -8.59 -7.87
C ALA A 223 13.49 -8.87 -7.63
N LEU A 224 13.94 -8.85 -6.37
CA LEU A 224 15.31 -9.21 -5.97
C LEU A 224 15.73 -10.59 -6.50
N VAL A 225 14.85 -11.59 -6.32
CA VAL A 225 15.13 -12.96 -6.77
C VAL A 225 15.18 -13.07 -8.30
N LYS A 226 14.43 -12.23 -9.04
CA LYS A 226 14.50 -12.18 -10.51
C LYS A 226 15.74 -11.46 -11.03
N THR A 227 16.28 -10.51 -10.26
CA THR A 227 17.53 -9.81 -10.60
C THR A 227 18.77 -10.51 -10.05
N HIS A 228 18.61 -11.67 -9.42
CA HIS A 228 19.67 -12.47 -8.80
C HIS A 228 20.35 -11.79 -7.60
N GLU A 229 19.66 -10.85 -6.95
CA GLU A 229 20.09 -10.18 -5.71
C GLU A 229 19.68 -11.02 -4.49
N TYR A 230 20.23 -12.23 -4.41
CA TYR A 230 19.85 -13.23 -3.41
C TYR A 230 20.24 -12.85 -1.97
N ASP A 231 21.38 -12.17 -1.80
CA ASP A 231 21.86 -11.74 -0.48
C ASP A 231 20.93 -10.66 0.12
N ASP A 232 20.49 -9.70 -0.70
CA ASP A 232 19.52 -8.68 -0.30
C ASP A 232 18.15 -9.29 0.02
N ALA A 233 17.71 -10.28 -0.77
CA ALA A 233 16.47 -11.02 -0.50
C ALA A 233 16.55 -11.76 0.84
N ALA A 234 17.66 -12.42 1.15
CA ALA A 234 17.87 -13.10 2.43
C ALA A 234 17.86 -12.11 3.61
N GLU A 235 18.56 -10.99 3.45
CA GLU A 235 18.70 -9.98 4.50
C GLU A 235 17.34 -9.35 4.83
N ILE A 236 16.58 -8.91 3.83
CA ILE A 236 15.29 -8.26 4.08
C ILE A 236 14.26 -9.26 4.66
N MET A 237 14.26 -10.53 4.23
CA MET A 237 13.44 -11.56 4.87
C MET A 237 13.82 -11.76 6.33
N ARG A 238 15.12 -11.79 6.65
CA ARG A 238 15.59 -11.91 8.04
C ARG A 238 15.13 -10.74 8.91
N GLN A 239 15.18 -9.52 8.37
CA GLN A 239 14.66 -8.33 9.05
C GLN A 239 13.15 -8.43 9.28
N GLY A 240 12.39 -8.93 8.30
CA GLY A 240 10.96 -9.21 8.43
C GLY A 240 10.65 -10.22 9.54
N LEU A 241 11.34 -11.37 9.54
CA LEU A 241 11.19 -12.40 10.58
C LEU A 241 11.51 -11.85 11.97
N ASN A 242 12.60 -11.10 12.12
CA ASN A 242 12.97 -10.45 13.38
C ASN A 242 11.93 -9.44 13.87
N ARG A 243 11.21 -8.80 12.93
CA ARG A 243 10.11 -7.87 13.22
C ARG A 243 8.79 -8.57 13.54
N GLY A 244 8.74 -9.91 13.42
CA GLY A 244 7.56 -10.73 13.66
C GLY A 244 6.64 -10.88 12.45
N VAL A 245 7.15 -10.65 11.23
CA VAL A 245 6.39 -10.89 10.00
C VAL A 245 6.30 -12.38 9.77
N GLU A 246 5.08 -12.90 9.72
CA GLU A 246 4.81 -14.30 9.40
C GLU A 246 4.81 -14.48 7.88
N PHE A 247 5.82 -15.18 7.36
CA PHE A 247 5.86 -15.60 5.96
C PHE A 247 5.18 -16.96 5.83
N THR A 248 4.23 -17.05 4.91
CA THR A 248 3.46 -18.27 4.68
C THR A 248 3.83 -18.94 3.35
N VAL A 249 3.15 -20.05 3.03
CA VAL A 249 3.15 -20.69 1.69
C VAL A 249 3.06 -19.66 0.56
N ASP A 250 2.24 -18.62 0.74
CA ASP A 250 1.98 -17.59 -0.27
C ASP A 250 3.21 -16.72 -0.54
N THR A 251 4.18 -16.68 0.38
CA THR A 251 5.48 -16.04 0.16
C THR A 251 6.50 -17.01 -0.43
N TYR A 252 6.67 -18.18 0.17
CA TYR A 252 7.74 -19.10 -0.22
C TYR A 252 7.53 -19.75 -1.59
N LEU A 253 6.29 -20.13 -1.93
CA LEU A 253 6.00 -20.80 -3.20
C LEU A 253 6.32 -19.93 -4.43
N PRO A 254 5.92 -18.63 -4.49
CA PRO A 254 6.35 -17.75 -5.57
C PRO A 254 7.86 -17.60 -5.70
N ILE A 255 8.58 -17.52 -4.58
CA ILE A 255 10.04 -17.37 -4.57
C ILE A 255 10.72 -18.61 -5.14
N LEU A 256 10.34 -19.80 -4.66
CA LEU A 256 10.84 -21.08 -5.17
C LEU A 256 10.53 -21.28 -6.66
N THR A 257 9.36 -20.81 -7.10
CA THR A 257 8.97 -20.88 -8.51
C THR A 257 9.84 -20.00 -9.41
N ILE A 258 10.32 -18.87 -8.90
CA ILE A 258 11.23 -17.97 -9.65
C ILE A 258 12.64 -18.54 -9.67
N THR A 259 13.17 -18.97 -8.52
CA THR A 259 14.54 -19.50 -8.40
C THR A 259 14.77 -20.71 -9.30
N GLU A 260 13.79 -21.60 -9.45
CA GLU A 260 13.90 -22.73 -10.37
C GLU A 260 14.01 -22.36 -11.85
N LYS A 261 13.36 -21.26 -12.26
CA LYS A 261 13.43 -20.79 -13.65
C LYS A 261 14.77 -20.12 -13.96
N HIS A 262 15.46 -19.65 -12.93
CA HIS A 262 16.64 -18.79 -13.00
C HIS A 262 17.87 -19.41 -12.30
N ASN A 263 17.98 -20.75 -12.34
CA ASN A 263 18.98 -21.52 -11.61
C ASN A 263 20.40 -21.41 -12.21
N GLU A 264 21.08 -20.31 -11.89
CA GLU A 264 22.53 -20.20 -12.01
C GLU A 264 23.17 -20.49 -10.64
N PRO A 265 23.85 -21.65 -10.46
CA PRO A 265 24.40 -22.05 -9.17
C PRO A 265 25.57 -21.12 -8.81
N THR A 266 25.29 -20.23 -7.88
CA THR A 266 26.24 -19.28 -7.27
C THR A 266 26.21 -19.46 -5.76
N ASP A 267 27.28 -19.09 -5.06
CA ASP A 267 27.34 -19.20 -3.61
C ASP A 267 26.19 -18.42 -2.93
N SER A 268 25.82 -17.25 -3.46
CA SER A 268 24.68 -16.45 -2.97
C SER A 268 23.34 -17.15 -3.19
N PHE A 269 23.15 -17.83 -4.33
CA PHE A 269 21.99 -18.66 -4.57
C PHE A 269 21.90 -19.84 -3.59
N GLU A 270 23.00 -20.57 -3.37
CA GLU A 270 23.04 -21.70 -2.44
C GLU A 270 22.75 -21.26 -1.01
N ASN A 271 23.35 -20.15 -0.57
CA ASN A 271 23.10 -19.55 0.74
C ASN A 271 21.64 -19.12 0.90
N PHE A 272 21.07 -18.47 -0.12
CA PHE A 272 19.66 -18.06 -0.11
C PHE A 272 18.71 -19.26 -0.07
N MET A 273 18.97 -20.31 -0.85
CA MET A 273 18.15 -21.52 -0.81
C MET A 273 18.22 -22.23 0.54
N SER A 274 19.42 -22.33 1.13
CA SER A 274 19.58 -22.87 2.49
C SER A 274 18.84 -22.01 3.53
N PHE A 275 18.86 -20.69 3.39
CA PHE A 275 18.07 -19.79 4.24
C PHE A 275 16.56 -20.05 4.11
N ILE A 276 16.06 -20.20 2.88
CA ILE A 276 14.63 -20.48 2.61
C ILE A 276 14.22 -21.83 3.23
N GLU A 277 15.02 -22.87 3.08
CA GLU A 277 14.76 -24.20 3.67
C GLU A 277 14.66 -24.16 5.19
N ASN A 278 15.57 -23.44 5.84
CA ASN A 278 15.59 -23.29 7.29
C ASN A 278 14.38 -22.49 7.77
N ALA A 279 14.10 -21.35 7.14
CA ALA A 279 12.97 -20.48 7.50
C ALA A 279 11.61 -21.17 7.28
N TRP A 280 11.49 -21.93 6.19
CA TRP A 280 10.30 -22.73 5.88
C TRP A 280 10.07 -23.86 6.89
N SER A 281 11.14 -24.57 7.27
CA SER A 281 11.07 -25.63 8.27
C SER A 281 10.66 -25.10 9.64
N GLU A 282 11.16 -23.93 10.03
CA GLU A 282 10.76 -23.25 11.27
C GLU A 282 9.27 -22.89 11.26
N TYR A 283 8.74 -22.39 10.13
CA TYR A 283 7.30 -22.14 9.96
C TYR A 283 6.47 -23.43 10.11
N LYS A 284 6.84 -24.51 9.42
CA LYS A 284 6.12 -25.80 9.50
C LYS A 284 6.01 -26.35 10.91
N MET A 285 7.11 -26.28 11.66
CA MET A 285 7.15 -26.71 13.07
C MET A 285 6.22 -25.87 13.95
N LEU A 286 6.06 -24.58 13.62
CA LEU A 286 5.20 -23.66 14.36
C LEU A 286 3.70 -23.88 14.05
N ASP A 287 3.38 -24.23 12.80
CA ASP A 287 2.02 -24.49 12.31
C ASP A 287 1.55 -25.95 12.57
N GLY A 288 2.39 -26.79 13.18
CA GLY A 288 2.08 -28.19 13.49
C GLY A 288 1.87 -29.06 12.25
N LEU A 289 2.54 -28.72 11.14
CA LEU A 289 2.52 -29.51 9.92
C LEU A 289 3.57 -30.63 10.05
N ASP A 290 3.16 -31.79 10.57
CA ASP A 290 4.04 -32.95 10.74
C ASP A 290 4.38 -33.60 9.38
N ASP A 291 5.62 -34.08 9.24
CA ASP A 291 6.08 -34.81 8.05
C ASP A 291 5.37 -36.17 7.90
N ASP A 292 4.83 -36.74 8.99
CA ASP A 292 4.10 -38.03 8.99
C ASP A 292 2.73 -37.94 8.27
N ASP A 293 2.13 -36.76 8.10
CA ASP A 293 0.92 -36.56 7.26
C ASP A 293 1.24 -36.57 5.74
N LEU A 294 2.51 -36.71 5.37
CA LEU A 294 2.98 -36.70 3.99
C LEU A 294 3.30 -38.10 3.43
N ASP A 295 3.67 -39.06 4.29
CA ASP A 295 4.13 -40.40 3.92
C ASP A 295 2.98 -41.42 3.69
N ASP A 296 1.77 -41.16 4.21
CA ASP A 296 0.61 -42.08 4.08
C ASP A 296 -0.13 -42.02 2.72
N LEU A 297 0.40 -41.29 1.72
CA LEU A 297 -0.27 -41.10 0.42
C LEU A 297 0.56 -41.55 -0.79
N ASP A 298 1.56 -42.42 -0.58
CA ASP A 298 2.39 -42.97 -1.65
C ASP A 298 2.07 -44.43 -2.01
N ASP A 299 0.96 -44.99 -1.52
CA ASP A 299 0.48 -46.28 -2.05
C ASP A 299 -0.52 -46.01 -3.19
N PRO A 300 -0.15 -46.25 -4.47
CA PRO A 300 -1.15 -46.32 -5.52
C PRO A 300 -2.06 -47.51 -5.16
N GLU A 301 -3.34 -47.27 -4.92
CA GLU A 301 -4.34 -48.33 -4.97
C GLU A 301 -4.26 -48.94 -6.38
N ASP A 302 -3.53 -50.05 -6.50
CA ASP A 302 -3.52 -50.90 -7.67
C ASP A 302 -4.99 -51.29 -7.91
N PRO A 303 -5.56 -51.02 -9.10
CA PRO A 303 -6.96 -51.33 -9.34
C PRO A 303 -7.16 -52.84 -9.20
N GLU A 304 -7.96 -53.24 -8.21
CA GLU A 304 -8.34 -54.64 -8.01
C GLU A 304 -8.87 -55.25 -9.31
N ASP A 305 -8.22 -56.31 -9.76
CA ASP A 305 -8.60 -57.09 -10.93
C ASP A 305 -10.05 -57.59 -10.75
N PRO A 306 -10.96 -57.38 -11.73
CA PRO A 306 -12.35 -57.78 -11.57
C PRO A 306 -12.47 -59.31 -11.45
N PRO A 307 -13.37 -59.83 -10.59
CA PRO A 307 -13.44 -61.25 -10.30
C PRO A 307 -13.83 -62.04 -11.55
N SER A 308 -13.06 -63.10 -11.81
CA SER A 308 -13.29 -64.07 -12.87
C SER A 308 -14.65 -64.73 -12.65
N ARG A 309 -15.62 -64.44 -13.53
CA ARG A 309 -16.88 -65.19 -13.56
C ARG A 309 -16.64 -66.58 -14.12
N SER A 310 -16.79 -67.58 -13.25
CA SER A 310 -17.07 -68.98 -13.63
C SER A 310 -18.54 -69.13 -14.02
#